data_AF-T0PN96-F1
#
_entry.id   AF-T0PN96-F1
#
_cell.length_a   1.000
_cell.length_b   1.000
_cell.length_c   1.000
_cell.angle_alpha   90.00
_cell.angle_beta   90.00
_cell.angle_gamma   90.00
#
_symmetry.space_group_name_H-M   'P 1'
#
loop_
_entity.id
_entity.type
_entity.pdbx_description
1 polymer ?
#
loop_
_entity_poly.entity_id
_entity_poly.type
_entity_poly.pdbx_seq_one_letter_code
_entity_poly.pdbx_strand_id
1 'polypeptide(L)'
;MPSTSEWTKGAFVALALVTLLHLSLETRDITVASPSALLRSDFASTAPASIDALHAAHDDELLHLVELNVLCRKEDNVLIPWTATSSRDMLRRDSPHAAILAELRKCPAVDIYLQTGVRDHGYCEDAMAYTLHLQSRAIPRWVLESTFTDENGNTTTYFELCPRSAILFMNHYWEEVDELPHFPPTKKIVLMPNVEMGELQPWHYHRADIVLAKSRDAYNRIWAWYNQDFNNPRGAKVLYTQHTTSDATVLVRNASSNDQLNGPLAPKNFSQLSVVHANGKSPFKNAVRMLQCWKDHPEFPVLHQYSSDDWSNGTYNELWHGQPPANVDFHFGKYVSSLGFANILNDATVIVCPSSMEGFGHYINQARAAGALVVTTDAPPMDEFVDDDSGVLIHGITPWKQNATMGQHIVFEVPTRAICESIQVILAMDAHERARRAANGVRRYFKQLQYFKQSMQTLQAMV
;
A
#
# COMPACT_ATOMS: atom_id res chain seq x y z
N MET A 1 -42.78 -60.75 24.58
CA MET A 1 -42.44 -59.39 24.10
C MET A 1 -40.94 -59.28 24.05
N PRO A 2 -40.30 -59.13 22.87
CA PRO A 2 -38.88 -58.76 22.81
C PRO A 2 -38.71 -57.32 23.29
N SER A 3 -37.64 -57.04 24.01
CA SER A 3 -37.39 -55.73 24.63
C SER A 3 -37.13 -54.65 23.58
N THR A 4 -37.57 -53.44 23.89
CA THR A 4 -37.46 -52.18 23.11
C THR A 4 -36.03 -51.74 22.76
N SER A 5 -35.03 -52.56 23.11
CA SER A 5 -33.59 -52.38 22.86
C SER A 5 -33.13 -52.92 21.49
N GLU A 6 -33.78 -53.96 20.97
CA GLU A 6 -33.38 -54.60 19.70
C GLU A 6 -33.82 -53.79 18.48
N TRP A 7 -35.00 -53.15 18.54
CA TRP A 7 -35.53 -52.28 17.48
C TRP A 7 -34.75 -50.97 17.33
N THR A 8 -34.31 -50.39 18.44
CA THR A 8 -33.51 -49.15 18.44
C THR A 8 -32.11 -49.41 17.89
N LYS A 9 -31.48 -50.55 18.21
CA LYS A 9 -30.18 -50.93 17.63
C LYS A 9 -30.28 -51.21 16.13
N GLY A 10 -31.34 -51.88 15.67
CA GLY A 10 -31.59 -52.11 14.23
C GLY A 10 -31.77 -50.80 13.44
N ALA A 11 -32.51 -49.84 13.99
CA ALA A 11 -32.74 -48.55 13.36
C ALA A 11 -31.46 -47.68 13.27
N PHE A 12 -30.61 -47.69 14.30
CA PHE A 12 -29.33 -46.97 14.28
C PHE A 12 -28.32 -47.57 13.29
N VAL A 13 -28.26 -48.91 13.17
CA VAL A 13 -27.39 -49.58 12.19
C VAL A 13 -27.89 -49.33 10.76
N ALA A 14 -29.20 -49.34 10.53
CA ALA A 14 -29.77 -49.00 9.22
C ALA A 14 -29.52 -47.53 8.83
N LEU A 15 -29.65 -46.59 9.77
CA LEU A 15 -29.39 -45.17 9.52
C LEU A 15 -27.89 -44.91 9.25
N ALA A 16 -27.00 -45.57 9.99
CA ALA A 16 -25.55 -45.50 9.77
C ALA A 16 -25.13 -46.11 8.43
N LEU A 17 -25.75 -47.22 8.01
CA LEU A 17 -25.49 -47.82 6.69
C LEU A 17 -26.03 -46.95 5.55
N VAL A 18 -27.19 -46.28 5.72
CA VAL A 18 -27.73 -45.35 4.72
C VAL A 18 -26.88 -44.07 4.61
N THR A 19 -26.35 -43.56 5.73
CA THR A 19 -25.43 -42.41 5.70
C THR A 19 -24.07 -42.79 5.11
N LEU A 20 -23.53 -43.97 5.41
CA LEU A 20 -22.32 -44.49 4.76
C LEU A 20 -22.53 -44.77 3.27
N LEU A 21 -23.71 -45.26 2.85
CA LEU A 21 -24.03 -45.45 1.44
C LEU A 21 -24.15 -44.10 0.71
N HIS A 22 -24.82 -43.10 1.31
CA HIS A 22 -24.90 -41.75 0.74
C HIS A 22 -23.53 -41.06 0.66
N LEU A 23 -22.69 -41.17 1.69
CA LEU A 23 -21.31 -40.68 1.66
C LEU A 23 -20.44 -41.43 0.62
N SER A 24 -20.72 -42.70 0.34
CA SER A 24 -20.01 -43.48 -0.69
C SER A 24 -20.53 -43.26 -2.11
N LEU A 25 -21.75 -42.74 -2.27
CA LEU A 25 -22.38 -42.44 -3.56
C LEU A 25 -22.17 -40.98 -3.99
N GLU A 26 -22.04 -40.03 -3.05
CA GLU A 26 -21.65 -38.64 -3.35
C GLU A 26 -20.15 -38.47 -3.62
N THR A 27 -19.32 -39.47 -3.28
CA THR A 27 -17.86 -39.46 -3.53
C THR A 27 -17.46 -40.02 -4.89
N ARG A 28 -18.41 -40.36 -5.77
CA ARG A 28 -18.11 -40.97 -7.09
C ARG A 28 -18.17 -40.03 -8.30
N ASP A 29 -18.60 -38.78 -8.16
CA ASP A 29 -18.61 -37.80 -9.27
C ASP A 29 -18.09 -36.41 -8.87
N ILE A 30 -17.01 -36.36 -8.09
CA ILE A 30 -16.20 -35.14 -7.98
C ILE A 30 -14.72 -35.54 -8.08
N THR A 31 -14.17 -35.46 -9.28
CA THR A 31 -12.72 -35.34 -9.47
C THR A 31 -12.29 -33.97 -8.94
N VAL A 32 -12.10 -33.89 -7.62
CA VAL A 32 -11.33 -32.82 -6.99
C VAL A 32 -9.88 -33.07 -7.36
N ALA A 33 -9.36 -32.34 -8.34
CA ALA A 33 -7.92 -32.26 -8.56
C ALA A 33 -7.26 -31.80 -7.26
N SER A 34 -6.35 -32.61 -6.71
CA SER A 34 -5.53 -32.22 -5.56
C SER A 34 -4.88 -30.85 -5.81
N PRO A 35 -4.82 -29.93 -4.82
CA PRO A 35 -4.13 -28.64 -4.98
C PRO A 35 -2.62 -28.75 -5.22
N SER A 36 -2.06 -29.96 -5.14
CA SER A 36 -0.62 -30.22 -5.22
C SER A 36 -0.14 -30.65 -6.62
N ALA A 37 -0.99 -30.61 -7.66
CA ALA A 37 -0.63 -31.06 -9.01
C ALA A 37 -0.74 -29.98 -10.12
N LEU A 38 -1.03 -28.72 -9.77
CA LEU A 38 -1.07 -27.58 -10.72
C LEU A 38 0.06 -26.55 -10.52
N LEU A 39 1.10 -26.90 -9.75
CA LEU A 39 2.32 -26.09 -9.58
C LEU A 39 3.56 -26.85 -10.06
N ARG A 40 3.50 -27.34 -11.29
CA ARG A 40 4.68 -27.52 -12.15
C ARG A 40 4.31 -27.07 -13.56
N SER A 41 3.88 -25.82 -13.66
CA SER A 41 4.24 -25.05 -14.85
C SER A 41 5.74 -24.91 -14.76
N ASP A 42 6.47 -25.52 -15.69
CA ASP A 42 7.87 -25.20 -15.92
C ASP A 42 8.02 -23.68 -15.87
N PHE A 43 8.70 -23.18 -14.84
CA PHE A 43 9.21 -21.82 -14.82
C PHE A 43 10.32 -21.76 -15.87
N ALA A 44 9.92 -21.81 -17.13
CA ALA A 44 10.73 -21.28 -18.20
C ALA A 44 10.97 -19.82 -17.81
N SER A 45 12.24 -19.49 -17.58
CA SER A 45 12.76 -18.13 -17.50
C SER A 45 12.01 -17.21 -18.47
N THR A 46 11.03 -16.46 -17.97
CA THR A 46 10.28 -15.52 -18.80
C THR A 46 11.13 -14.27 -18.95
N ALA A 47 11.64 -14.10 -20.17
CA ALA A 47 12.56 -13.06 -20.60
C ALA A 47 12.13 -11.62 -20.20
N PRO A 48 13.07 -10.65 -20.19
CA PRO A 48 12.82 -9.23 -19.94
C PRO A 48 11.61 -8.65 -20.70
N ALA A 49 11.36 -9.12 -21.93
CA ALA A 49 10.19 -8.75 -22.74
C ALA A 49 8.83 -8.98 -22.06
N SER A 50 8.75 -9.89 -21.07
CA SER A 50 7.53 -10.11 -20.27
C SER A 50 7.27 -9.04 -19.21
N ILE A 51 8.31 -8.35 -18.72
CA ILE A 51 8.19 -7.30 -17.71
C ILE A 51 7.85 -5.96 -18.37
N ASP A 52 8.50 -5.63 -19.48
CA ASP A 52 8.20 -4.41 -20.23
C ASP A 52 6.74 -4.40 -20.70
N ALA A 53 6.21 -5.54 -21.15
CA ALA A 53 4.81 -5.69 -21.50
C ALA A 53 3.87 -5.51 -20.30
N LEU A 54 4.27 -5.93 -19.09
CA LEU A 54 3.48 -5.71 -17.87
C LEU A 54 3.42 -4.23 -17.49
N HIS A 55 4.54 -3.50 -17.57
CA HIS A 55 4.56 -2.05 -17.38
C HIS A 55 3.68 -1.36 -18.43
N ALA A 56 3.92 -1.63 -19.72
CA ALA A 56 3.18 -1.00 -20.82
C ALA A 56 1.66 -1.21 -20.71
N ALA A 57 1.21 -2.37 -20.20
CA ALA A 57 -0.20 -2.66 -19.99
C ALA A 57 -0.88 -1.78 -18.91
N HIS A 58 -0.11 -1.09 -18.06
CA HIS A 58 -0.59 -0.28 -16.94
C HIS A 58 -0.08 1.17 -16.96
N ASP A 59 0.74 1.56 -17.93
CA ASP A 59 1.40 2.87 -17.95
C ASP A 59 0.39 4.03 -17.96
N ASP A 60 -0.70 3.96 -18.74
CA ASP A 60 -1.72 5.03 -18.76
C ASP A 60 -2.39 5.23 -17.39
N GLU A 61 -2.74 4.12 -16.72
CA GLU A 61 -3.36 4.14 -15.38
C GLU A 61 -2.39 4.69 -14.33
N LEU A 62 -1.14 4.25 -14.38
CA LEU A 62 -0.11 4.66 -13.42
C LEU A 62 0.36 6.09 -13.65
N LEU A 63 0.41 6.55 -14.89
CA LEU A 63 0.70 7.94 -15.23
C LEU A 63 -0.38 8.86 -14.65
N HIS A 64 -1.65 8.50 -14.84
CA HIS A 64 -2.77 9.25 -14.28
C HIS A 64 -2.76 9.25 -12.75
N LEU A 65 -2.40 8.14 -12.10
CA LEU A 65 -2.21 8.10 -10.65
C LEU A 65 -1.09 9.04 -10.19
N VAL A 66 0.03 9.09 -10.91
CA VAL A 66 1.13 10.03 -10.63
C VAL A 66 0.69 11.48 -10.79
N GLU A 67 -0.13 11.80 -11.80
CA GLU A 67 -0.70 13.14 -12.00
C GLU A 67 -1.62 13.54 -10.84
N LEU A 68 -2.53 12.65 -10.42
CA LEU A 68 -3.37 12.88 -9.24
C LEU A 68 -2.53 13.09 -7.98
N ASN A 69 -1.46 12.32 -7.77
CA ASN A 69 -0.53 12.51 -6.66
C ASN A 69 0.13 13.89 -6.69
N VAL A 70 0.49 14.39 -7.88
CA VAL A 70 1.03 15.75 -8.04
C VAL A 70 -0.03 16.80 -7.67
N LEU A 71 -1.27 16.65 -8.15
CA LEU A 71 -2.37 17.56 -7.85
C LEU A 71 -2.69 17.59 -6.35
N CYS A 72 -2.77 16.43 -5.69
CA CYS A 72 -3.06 16.30 -4.27
C CYS A 72 -2.08 17.06 -3.37
N ARG A 73 -0.80 17.10 -3.74
CA ARG A 73 0.25 17.83 -3.00
C ARG A 73 0.33 19.31 -3.37
N LYS A 74 -0.14 19.69 -4.57
CA LYS A 74 0.01 21.04 -5.09
C LYS A 74 -0.97 22.01 -4.46
N GLU A 75 -2.21 21.59 -4.27
CA GLU A 75 -3.26 22.44 -3.73
C GLU A 75 -3.95 21.77 -2.55
N ASP A 76 -3.98 22.49 -1.44
CA ASP A 76 -4.69 22.07 -0.25
C ASP A 76 -6.15 22.56 -0.28
N ASN A 77 -7.03 21.93 0.49
CA ASN A 77 -8.42 22.35 0.67
C ASN A 77 -9.28 22.40 -0.62
N VAL A 78 -8.97 21.55 -1.61
CA VAL A 78 -9.69 21.42 -2.88
C VAL A 78 -10.38 20.07 -3.02
N LEU A 79 -11.50 20.03 -3.74
CA LEU A 79 -12.12 18.80 -4.21
C LEU A 79 -11.40 18.34 -5.48
N ILE A 80 -10.97 17.08 -5.49
CA ILE A 80 -10.21 16.46 -6.59
C ILE A 80 -11.03 15.30 -7.17
N PRO A 81 -11.65 15.46 -8.35
CA PRO A 81 -12.29 14.35 -9.05
C PRO A 81 -11.25 13.33 -9.54
N TRP A 82 -11.60 12.05 -9.62
CA TRP A 82 -10.71 11.02 -10.17
C TRP A 82 -10.31 11.26 -11.62
N THR A 83 -11.06 12.07 -12.37
CA THR A 83 -10.76 12.41 -13.77
C THR A 83 -9.85 13.63 -13.91
N ALA A 84 -9.39 14.22 -12.81
CA ALA A 84 -8.57 15.43 -12.86
C ALA A 84 -7.19 15.15 -13.48
N THR A 85 -6.83 15.92 -14.50
CA THR A 85 -5.50 15.88 -15.15
C THR A 85 -4.75 17.20 -14.97
N SER A 86 -5.42 18.23 -14.44
CA SER A 86 -4.84 19.55 -14.21
C SER A 86 -5.47 20.29 -13.01
N SER A 87 -4.82 21.36 -12.56
CA SER A 87 -5.35 22.23 -11.49
C SER A 87 -6.72 22.86 -11.82
N ARG A 88 -7.10 22.91 -13.11
CA ARG A 88 -8.37 23.47 -13.57
C ARG A 88 -9.56 22.54 -13.32
N ASP A 89 -9.28 21.24 -13.18
CA ASP A 89 -10.31 20.22 -12.92
C ASP A 89 -10.66 20.14 -11.42
N MET A 90 -9.82 20.74 -10.56
CA MET A 90 -10.05 20.79 -9.12
C MET A 90 -11.01 21.91 -8.75
N LEU A 91 -11.92 21.64 -7.82
CA LEU A 91 -12.95 22.59 -7.38
C LEU A 91 -12.59 23.17 -6.01
N ARG A 92 -12.72 24.49 -5.90
CA ARG A 92 -12.49 25.26 -4.67
C ARG A 92 -13.81 25.69 -4.06
N ARG A 93 -13.78 26.13 -2.80
CA ARG A 93 -14.96 26.64 -2.08
C ARG A 93 -15.65 27.80 -2.82
N ASP A 94 -14.88 28.63 -3.53
CA ASP A 94 -15.34 29.78 -4.32
C ASP A 94 -15.65 29.44 -5.78
N SER A 95 -15.51 28.18 -6.19
CA SER A 95 -15.92 27.74 -7.52
C SER A 95 -17.44 27.89 -7.71
N PRO A 96 -17.94 28.12 -8.94
CA PRO A 96 -19.37 28.25 -9.16
C PRO A 96 -20.15 27.06 -8.61
N HIS A 97 -21.22 27.32 -7.84
CA HIS A 97 -22.04 26.26 -7.23
C HIS A 97 -22.56 25.26 -8.27
N ALA A 98 -22.88 25.72 -9.50
CA ALA A 98 -23.29 24.82 -10.58
C ALA A 98 -22.22 23.77 -10.92
N ALA A 99 -20.93 24.14 -10.94
CA ALA A 99 -19.83 23.21 -11.18
C ALA A 99 -19.62 22.25 -10.00
N ILE A 100 -19.68 22.77 -8.76
CA ILE A 100 -19.62 21.94 -7.56
C ILE A 100 -20.76 20.93 -7.53
N LEU A 101 -21.99 21.39 -7.74
CA LEU A 101 -23.18 20.53 -7.76
C LEU A 101 -23.15 19.50 -8.89
N ALA A 102 -22.62 19.84 -10.07
CA ALA A 102 -22.47 18.90 -11.17
C ALA A 102 -21.53 17.74 -10.81
N GLU A 103 -20.47 18.02 -10.06
CA GLU A 103 -19.61 16.99 -9.50
C GLU A 103 -20.33 16.23 -8.37
N LEU A 104 -20.82 16.94 -7.34
CA LEU A 104 -21.45 16.34 -6.15
C LEU A 104 -22.56 15.35 -6.48
N ARG A 105 -23.44 15.68 -7.43
CA ARG A 105 -24.58 14.85 -7.87
C ARG A 105 -24.20 13.49 -8.46
N LYS A 106 -22.93 13.25 -8.79
CA LYS A 106 -22.45 11.91 -9.21
C LYS A 106 -22.60 10.86 -8.11
N CYS A 107 -22.53 11.27 -6.83
CA CYS A 107 -22.68 10.43 -5.63
C CYS A 107 -22.04 9.03 -5.76
N PRO A 108 -20.70 8.94 -5.87
CA PRO A 108 -20.02 7.64 -5.92
C PRO A 108 -20.29 6.84 -4.64
N ALA A 109 -20.04 5.52 -4.67
CA ALA A 109 -20.30 4.67 -3.51
C ALA A 109 -19.52 5.12 -2.26
N VAL A 110 -18.27 5.56 -2.44
CA VAL A 110 -17.38 6.00 -1.36
C VAL A 110 -16.69 7.27 -1.78
N ASP A 111 -16.88 8.37 -1.06
CA ASP A 111 -16.09 9.60 -1.20
C ASP A 111 -14.88 9.57 -0.24
N ILE A 112 -13.72 10.05 -0.66
CA ILE A 112 -12.48 10.02 0.15
C ILE A 112 -12.40 11.34 0.93
N TYR A 113 -12.42 11.29 2.26
CA TYR A 113 -12.15 12.48 3.06
C TYR A 113 -10.67 12.83 2.96
N LEU A 114 -10.40 14.09 2.61
CA LEU A 114 -9.05 14.58 2.36
C LEU A 114 -8.76 15.76 3.28
N GLN A 115 -8.13 15.47 4.41
CA GLN A 115 -7.77 16.46 5.43
C GLN A 115 -6.93 17.61 4.83
N THR A 116 -7.16 18.80 5.37
CA THR A 116 -6.29 19.97 5.21
C THR A 116 -4.97 19.83 5.97
N GLY A 117 -3.85 20.21 5.35
CA GLY A 117 -2.53 20.26 5.99
C GLY A 117 -1.73 18.95 6.03
N VAL A 118 -2.32 17.79 5.72
CA VAL A 118 -1.62 16.49 5.64
C VAL A 118 -1.55 16.03 4.18
N ARG A 119 -0.75 16.75 3.36
CA ARG A 119 -0.61 16.51 1.90
C ARG A 119 0.81 16.10 1.52
N ASP A 120 1.40 15.19 2.30
CA ASP A 120 2.72 14.66 1.99
C ASP A 120 2.66 13.56 0.91
N HIS A 121 3.84 13.02 0.57
CA HIS A 121 3.93 11.95 -0.41
C HIS A 121 3.17 10.70 0.02
N GLY A 122 3.25 10.28 1.29
CA GLY A 122 2.64 9.03 1.73
C GLY A 122 1.12 9.11 1.78
N TYR A 123 0.59 10.22 2.30
CA TYR A 123 -0.86 10.41 2.41
C TYR A 123 -1.53 10.55 1.04
N CYS A 124 -0.93 11.33 0.13
CA CYS A 124 -1.48 11.50 -1.21
C CYS A 124 -1.45 10.21 -2.04
N GLU A 125 -0.42 9.35 -1.89
CA GLU A 125 -0.35 8.07 -2.59
C GLU A 125 -1.57 7.19 -2.32
N ASP A 126 -1.98 7.07 -1.05
CA ASP A 126 -3.19 6.33 -0.72
C ASP A 126 -4.44 7.08 -1.18
N ALA A 127 -4.56 8.36 -0.82
CA ALA A 127 -5.74 9.16 -1.14
C ALA A 127 -6.12 9.09 -2.62
N MET A 128 -5.14 9.24 -3.50
CA MET A 128 -5.35 9.26 -4.94
C MET A 128 -5.51 7.86 -5.53
N ALA A 129 -4.88 6.84 -4.96
CA ALA A 129 -5.14 5.46 -5.37
C ALA A 129 -6.60 5.05 -5.09
N TYR A 130 -7.12 5.37 -3.89
CA TYR A 130 -8.54 5.17 -3.58
C TYR A 130 -9.44 6.00 -4.50
N THR A 131 -9.11 7.29 -4.69
CA THR A 131 -9.88 8.17 -5.57
C THR A 131 -9.97 7.62 -7.00
N LEU A 132 -8.85 7.19 -7.57
CA LEU A 132 -8.78 6.64 -8.93
C LEU A 132 -9.54 5.32 -9.06
N HIS A 133 -9.22 4.32 -8.23
CA HIS A 133 -9.73 2.97 -8.42
C HIS A 133 -11.15 2.76 -7.89
N LEU A 134 -11.67 3.68 -7.05
CA LEU A 134 -13.10 3.78 -6.74
C LEU A 134 -13.88 4.62 -7.76
N GLN A 135 -13.20 5.23 -8.74
CA GLN A 135 -13.78 6.21 -9.68
C GLN A 135 -14.58 7.28 -8.94
N SER A 136 -13.95 7.85 -7.92
CA SER A 136 -14.58 8.72 -6.95
C SER A 136 -13.96 10.11 -6.95
N ARG A 137 -14.00 10.80 -5.82
CA ARG A 137 -13.36 12.10 -5.61
C ARG A 137 -12.85 12.16 -4.19
N ALA A 138 -11.83 12.96 -4.02
CA ALA A 138 -11.35 13.34 -2.71
C ALA A 138 -11.99 14.69 -2.32
N ILE A 139 -12.65 14.73 -1.18
CA ILE A 139 -13.44 15.87 -0.72
C ILE A 139 -12.84 16.49 0.55
N PRO A 140 -12.65 17.82 0.58
CA PRO A 140 -12.22 18.52 1.78
C PRO A 140 -13.40 18.81 2.72
N ARG A 141 -13.08 19.18 3.96
CA ARG A 141 -14.05 19.53 5.01
C ARG A 141 -15.17 20.46 4.54
N TRP A 142 -14.83 21.49 3.76
CA TRP A 142 -15.81 22.49 3.34
C TRP A 142 -16.97 21.91 2.53
N VAL A 143 -16.76 20.81 1.81
CA VAL A 143 -17.83 20.13 1.06
C VAL A 143 -18.92 19.63 2.01
N LEU A 144 -18.52 19.17 3.20
CA LEU A 144 -19.37 18.56 4.21
C LEU A 144 -20.07 19.60 5.10
N GLU A 145 -19.55 20.83 5.16
CA GLU A 145 -20.09 21.93 5.97
C GLU A 145 -20.94 22.92 5.17
N SER A 146 -20.79 22.95 3.84
CA SER A 146 -21.39 23.98 3.00
C SER A 146 -22.81 23.63 2.55
N THR A 147 -23.59 24.68 2.36
CA THR A 147 -24.86 24.64 1.64
C THR A 147 -24.65 25.15 0.22
N PHE A 148 -25.09 24.39 -0.76
CA PHE A 148 -24.97 24.71 -2.18
C PHE A 148 -26.31 25.11 -2.75
N THR A 149 -26.31 26.07 -3.66
CA THR A 149 -27.52 26.63 -4.27
C THR A 149 -27.54 26.30 -5.75
N ASP A 150 -28.62 25.71 -6.24
CA ASP A 150 -28.82 25.44 -7.67
C ASP A 150 -29.29 26.68 -8.45
N GLU A 151 -29.44 26.55 -9.76
CA GLU A 151 -29.87 27.63 -10.66
C GLU A 151 -31.31 28.12 -10.37
N ASN A 152 -32.13 27.30 -9.70
CA ASN A 152 -33.50 27.62 -9.31
C ASN A 152 -33.57 28.28 -7.92
N GLY A 153 -32.43 28.46 -7.24
CA GLY A 153 -32.37 28.99 -5.89
C GLY A 153 -32.62 27.96 -4.78
N ASN A 154 -32.76 26.67 -5.11
CA ASN A 154 -32.90 25.63 -4.09
C ASN A 154 -31.56 25.34 -3.46
N THR A 155 -31.55 25.25 -2.14
CA THR A 155 -30.37 24.95 -1.34
C THR A 155 -30.31 23.47 -0.99
N THR A 156 -29.13 22.89 -0.98
CA THR A 156 -28.90 21.51 -0.56
C THR A 156 -27.51 21.33 0.07
N THR A 157 -27.36 20.33 0.93
CA THR A 157 -26.06 19.92 1.50
C THR A 157 -25.53 18.67 0.82
N TYR A 158 -24.24 18.38 1.03
CA TYR A 158 -23.65 17.11 0.58
C TYR A 158 -24.42 15.88 1.13
N PHE A 159 -24.83 15.91 2.40
CA PHE A 159 -25.49 14.78 3.05
C PHE A 159 -26.90 14.52 2.51
N GLU A 160 -27.59 15.56 2.03
CA GLU A 160 -28.88 15.46 1.35
C GLU A 160 -28.72 14.96 -0.10
N LEU A 161 -27.69 15.42 -0.80
CA LEU A 161 -27.39 15.00 -2.17
C LEU A 161 -26.99 13.53 -2.24
N CYS A 162 -26.07 13.12 -1.36
CA CYS A 162 -25.45 11.80 -1.39
C CYS A 162 -25.69 11.05 -0.07
N PRO A 163 -26.95 10.73 0.29
CA PRO A 163 -27.27 10.11 1.58
C PRO A 163 -26.69 8.70 1.70
N ARG A 164 -26.51 7.99 0.57
CA ARG A 164 -26.01 6.61 0.52
C ARG A 164 -24.49 6.48 0.35
N SER A 165 -23.82 7.52 -0.13
CA SER A 165 -22.36 7.51 -0.26
C SER A 165 -21.73 7.40 1.14
N ALA A 166 -20.81 6.45 1.30
CA ALA A 166 -19.96 6.37 2.47
C ALA A 166 -18.82 7.39 2.38
N ILE A 167 -18.19 7.68 3.52
CA ILE A 167 -16.99 8.52 3.58
C ILE A 167 -15.83 7.66 4.07
N LEU A 168 -14.74 7.64 3.31
CA LEU A 168 -13.50 6.99 3.69
C LEU A 168 -12.61 7.95 4.45
N PHE A 169 -12.30 7.62 5.69
CA PHE A 169 -11.28 8.30 6.49
C PHE A 169 -10.00 7.50 6.51
N MET A 170 -8.89 8.18 6.23
CA MET A 170 -7.56 7.60 6.28
C MET A 170 -6.94 7.87 7.65
N ASN A 171 -6.56 6.81 8.35
CA ASN A 171 -5.91 6.83 9.65
C ASN A 171 -6.75 7.62 10.68
N HIS A 172 -6.11 8.43 11.53
CA HIS A 172 -6.74 9.25 12.58
C HIS A 172 -7.14 10.66 12.10
N TYR A 173 -6.96 10.95 10.81
CA TYR A 173 -7.10 12.27 10.19
C TYR A 173 -8.57 12.62 9.87
N TRP A 174 -9.43 12.55 10.89
CA TRP A 174 -10.88 12.73 10.75
C TRP A 174 -11.32 14.18 10.92
N GLU A 175 -10.50 14.98 11.61
CA GLU A 175 -10.81 16.39 11.94
C GLU A 175 -12.21 16.56 12.55
N GLU A 176 -12.69 15.62 13.37
CA GLU A 176 -14.03 15.70 13.99
C GLU A 176 -15.17 15.83 12.95
N VAL A 177 -14.93 15.43 11.69
CA VAL A 177 -15.93 15.53 10.62
C VAL A 177 -17.13 14.65 10.91
N ASP A 178 -16.90 13.49 11.51
CA ASP A 178 -17.95 12.57 11.96
C ASP A 178 -18.79 13.12 13.12
N GLU A 179 -18.35 14.20 13.76
CA GLU A 179 -19.03 14.92 14.84
C GLU A 179 -19.71 16.21 14.37
N LEU A 180 -19.66 16.55 13.07
CA LEU A 180 -20.36 17.72 12.54
C LEU A 180 -21.86 17.66 12.91
N PRO A 181 -22.51 18.79 13.27
CA PRO A 181 -23.91 18.80 13.70
C PRO A 181 -24.90 18.17 12.71
N HIS A 182 -24.56 18.20 11.42
CA HIS A 182 -25.37 17.65 10.33
C HIS A 182 -24.86 16.30 9.81
N PHE A 183 -23.84 15.71 10.43
CA PHE A 183 -23.33 14.39 10.08
C PHE A 183 -24.37 13.33 10.46
N PRO A 184 -24.96 12.60 9.49
CA PRO A 184 -26.02 11.66 9.84
C PRO A 184 -25.47 10.50 10.68
N PRO A 185 -26.13 10.08 11.78
CA PRO A 185 -25.68 8.94 12.59
C PRO A 185 -25.69 7.61 11.82
N THR A 186 -26.48 7.54 10.74
CA THR A 186 -26.57 6.42 9.82
C THR A 186 -25.56 6.49 8.67
N LYS A 187 -24.78 7.57 8.56
CA LYS A 187 -23.76 7.72 7.51
C LYS A 187 -22.69 6.66 7.69
N LYS A 188 -22.49 5.87 6.63
CA LYS A 188 -21.49 4.82 6.56
C LYS A 188 -20.09 5.41 6.55
N ILE A 189 -19.23 4.86 7.41
CA ILE A 189 -17.81 5.21 7.49
C ILE A 189 -16.95 4.02 7.08
N VAL A 190 -16.02 4.29 6.16
CA VAL A 190 -14.93 3.38 5.82
C VAL A 190 -13.66 3.91 6.50
N LEU A 191 -12.99 3.09 7.29
CA LEU A 191 -11.69 3.44 7.91
C LEU A 191 -10.58 2.71 7.17
N MET A 192 -9.54 3.43 6.76
CA MET A 192 -8.28 2.85 6.28
C MET A 192 -7.18 3.18 7.30
N PRO A 193 -6.86 2.28 8.24
CA PRO A 193 -5.97 2.57 9.35
C PRO A 193 -4.49 2.25 9.04
N ASN A 194 -3.60 2.95 9.75
CA ASN A 194 -2.22 2.53 9.97
C ASN A 194 -2.13 1.87 11.34
N VAL A 195 -2.16 0.54 11.37
CA VAL A 195 -2.31 -0.23 12.61
C VAL A 195 -1.17 -0.03 13.61
N GLU A 196 -0.02 0.46 13.16
CA GLU A 196 1.14 0.82 13.99
C GLU A 196 1.01 2.18 14.69
N MET A 197 0.12 3.06 14.24
CA MET A 197 -0.03 4.40 14.79
C MET A 197 -0.81 4.40 16.10
N GLY A 198 -0.23 5.02 17.13
CA GLY A 198 -0.80 5.09 18.48
C GLY A 198 -1.99 6.05 18.58
N GLU A 199 -2.16 6.93 17.60
CA GLU A 199 -3.24 7.92 17.50
C GLU A 199 -4.60 7.26 17.21
N LEU A 200 -4.62 6.10 16.54
CA LEU A 200 -5.84 5.35 16.29
C LEU A 200 -6.39 4.69 17.56
N GLN A 201 -7.32 5.38 18.19
CA GLN A 201 -8.03 4.90 19.38
C GLN A 201 -9.16 3.89 19.06
N PRO A 202 -9.60 3.08 20.06
CA PRO A 202 -10.75 2.17 19.92
C PRO A 202 -12.00 2.79 19.32
N TRP A 203 -12.29 4.05 19.65
CA TRP A 203 -13.51 4.72 19.19
C TRP A 203 -13.57 4.86 17.66
N HIS A 204 -12.44 5.07 16.97
CA HIS A 204 -12.40 5.12 15.51
C HIS A 204 -12.88 3.81 14.90
N TYR A 205 -12.41 2.68 15.46
CA TYR A 205 -12.80 1.34 15.03
C TYR A 205 -14.24 1.00 15.42
N HIS A 206 -14.72 1.45 16.58
CA HIS A 206 -16.13 1.30 16.97
C HIS A 206 -17.06 2.09 16.05
N ARG A 207 -16.61 3.24 15.54
CA ARG A 207 -17.40 4.13 14.70
C ARG A 207 -17.46 3.67 13.24
N ALA A 208 -16.45 2.95 12.75
CA ALA A 208 -16.40 2.46 11.38
C ALA A 208 -17.46 1.38 11.09
N ASP A 209 -17.93 1.34 9.85
CA ASP A 209 -18.80 0.28 9.33
C ASP A 209 -18.00 -0.73 8.47
N ILE A 210 -16.93 -0.26 7.84
CA ILE A 210 -15.98 -1.07 7.08
C ILE A 210 -14.56 -0.61 7.42
N VAL A 211 -13.63 -1.55 7.61
CA VAL A 211 -12.20 -1.26 7.83
C VAL A 211 -11.36 -1.92 6.74
N LEU A 212 -10.55 -1.13 6.04
CA LEU A 212 -9.67 -1.58 4.97
C LEU A 212 -8.31 -1.98 5.55
N ALA A 213 -7.92 -3.24 5.43
CA ALA A 213 -6.61 -3.72 5.88
C ALA A 213 -5.65 -3.85 4.69
N LYS A 214 -4.58 -3.06 4.69
CA LYS A 214 -3.58 -3.06 3.61
C LYS A 214 -2.61 -4.24 3.70
N SER A 215 -2.38 -4.79 4.87
CA SER A 215 -1.55 -5.98 5.09
C SER A 215 -2.34 -7.12 5.71
N ARG A 216 -1.84 -8.34 5.56
CA ARG A 216 -2.42 -9.53 6.18
C ARG A 216 -2.26 -9.47 7.69
N ASP A 217 -1.13 -8.97 8.17
CA ASP A 217 -0.91 -8.68 9.60
C ASP A 217 -1.96 -7.70 10.13
N ALA A 218 -2.20 -6.57 9.45
CA ALA A 218 -3.26 -5.63 9.83
C ALA A 218 -4.64 -6.29 9.81
N TYR A 219 -4.96 -7.08 8.78
CA TYR A 219 -6.23 -7.80 8.68
C TYR A 219 -6.45 -8.72 9.89
N ASN A 220 -5.45 -9.54 10.21
CA ASN A 220 -5.50 -10.49 11.31
C ASN A 220 -5.68 -9.78 12.66
N ARG A 221 -4.96 -8.67 12.88
CA ARG A 221 -5.06 -7.89 14.13
C ARG A 221 -6.43 -7.23 14.29
N ILE A 222 -6.90 -6.55 13.26
CA ILE A 222 -8.20 -5.86 13.29
C ILE A 222 -9.32 -6.88 13.45
N TRP A 223 -9.26 -7.99 12.72
CA TRP A 223 -10.24 -9.07 12.82
C TRP A 223 -10.26 -9.70 14.22
N ALA A 224 -9.08 -10.01 14.78
CA ALA A 224 -8.97 -10.55 16.13
C ALA A 224 -9.48 -9.57 17.20
N TRP A 225 -9.22 -8.27 17.01
CA TRP A 225 -9.69 -7.23 17.92
C TRP A 225 -11.22 -7.10 17.90
N TYR A 226 -11.84 -7.09 16.70
CA TYR A 226 -13.30 -7.03 16.56
C TYR A 226 -14.04 -8.27 17.07
N ASN A 227 -13.37 -9.42 17.15
CA ASN A 227 -13.97 -10.65 17.69
C ASN A 227 -13.93 -10.74 19.22
N GLN A 228 -13.32 -9.76 19.90
CA GLN A 228 -13.41 -9.65 21.35
C GLN A 228 -14.74 -8.97 21.74
N ASP A 229 -15.23 -9.30 22.93
CA ASP A 229 -16.48 -8.74 23.45
C ASP A 229 -16.44 -7.21 23.45
N PHE A 230 -17.55 -6.59 23.03
CA PHE A 230 -17.77 -5.14 22.99
C PHE A 230 -16.94 -4.33 21.98
N ASN A 231 -15.97 -4.92 21.28
CA ASN A 231 -15.13 -4.20 20.32
C ASN A 231 -15.78 -3.99 18.94
N ASN A 232 -16.89 -4.68 18.64
CA ASN A 232 -17.59 -4.51 17.36
C ASN A 232 -19.07 -4.12 17.50
N PRO A 233 -19.38 -2.94 18.08
CA PRO A 233 -20.76 -2.54 18.36
C PRO A 233 -21.60 -2.31 17.10
N ARG A 234 -20.97 -2.08 15.94
CA ARG A 234 -21.65 -1.81 14.66
C ARG A 234 -21.67 -3.01 13.71
N GLY A 235 -21.09 -4.15 14.09
CA GLY A 235 -20.94 -5.30 13.19
C GLY A 235 -20.07 -5.00 11.97
N ALA A 236 -19.07 -4.12 12.14
CA ALA A 236 -18.12 -3.68 11.15
C ALA A 236 -17.46 -4.85 10.42
N LYS A 237 -17.15 -4.66 9.14
CA LYS A 237 -16.50 -5.66 8.29
C LYS A 237 -15.06 -5.25 8.02
N VAL A 238 -14.14 -6.21 8.08
CA VAL A 238 -12.73 -6.01 7.69
C VAL A 238 -12.56 -6.50 6.26
N LEU A 239 -12.08 -5.63 5.38
CA LEU A 239 -11.77 -5.95 3.99
C LEU A 239 -10.25 -5.93 3.80
N TYR A 240 -9.64 -7.06 3.48
CA TYR A 240 -8.23 -7.10 3.09
C TYR A 240 -8.09 -6.57 1.66
N THR A 241 -7.36 -5.47 1.49
CA THR A 241 -7.23 -4.75 0.21
C THR A 241 -5.85 -4.91 -0.44
N GLN A 242 -4.87 -5.41 0.32
CA GLN A 242 -3.44 -5.30 -0.01
C GLN A 242 -2.96 -3.83 -0.14
N HIS A 243 -1.64 -3.67 -0.27
CA HIS A 243 -1.01 -2.37 -0.53
C HIS A 243 -1.17 -1.96 -1.99
N THR A 244 -1.17 -0.66 -2.25
CA THR A 244 -1.07 -0.08 -3.59
C THR A 244 -0.23 1.20 -3.52
N THR A 245 0.41 1.56 -4.62
CA THR A 245 1.18 2.80 -4.77
C THR A 245 1.43 3.07 -6.25
N SER A 246 1.79 4.30 -6.59
CA SER A 246 2.22 4.67 -7.94
C SER A 246 3.54 4.00 -8.35
N ASP A 247 3.80 3.94 -9.66
CA ASP A 247 5.12 3.64 -10.21
C ASP A 247 5.70 4.91 -10.83
N ALA A 248 6.61 5.58 -10.14
CA ALA A 248 7.21 6.82 -10.67
C ALA A 248 8.00 6.58 -11.97
N THR A 249 8.49 5.36 -12.22
CA THR A 249 9.30 5.06 -13.42
C THR A 249 8.48 5.16 -14.72
N VAL A 250 7.15 5.19 -14.63
CA VAL A 250 6.25 5.53 -15.76
C VAL A 250 6.58 6.89 -16.37
N LEU A 251 7.07 7.84 -15.58
CA LEU A 251 7.47 9.17 -16.07
C LEU A 251 8.69 9.07 -17.01
N VAL A 252 9.64 8.19 -16.69
CA VAL A 252 10.82 7.95 -17.54
C VAL A 252 10.40 7.24 -18.82
N ARG A 253 9.56 6.20 -18.73
CA ARG A 253 9.02 5.50 -19.90
C ARG A 253 8.23 6.44 -20.81
N ASN A 254 7.35 7.26 -20.25
CA ASN A 254 6.58 8.24 -21.00
C ASN A 254 7.49 9.29 -21.66
N ALA A 255 8.49 9.82 -20.94
CA ALA A 255 9.46 10.74 -21.52
C ALA A 255 10.25 10.07 -22.67
N SER A 256 10.61 8.79 -22.52
CA SER A 256 11.28 8.02 -23.58
C SER A 256 10.42 7.87 -24.82
N SER A 257 9.15 7.50 -24.66
CA SER A 257 8.19 7.30 -25.76
C SER A 257 7.86 8.60 -26.52
N ASN A 258 8.13 9.76 -25.92
CA ASN A 258 7.92 11.07 -26.51
C ASN A 258 9.24 11.75 -26.95
N ASP A 259 10.35 11.03 -27.03
CA ASP A 259 11.68 11.54 -27.41
C ASP A 259 12.17 12.72 -26.52
N GLN A 260 11.79 12.71 -25.24
CA GLN A 260 12.14 13.75 -24.25
C GLN A 260 13.32 13.37 -23.35
N LEU A 261 13.87 12.15 -23.50
CA LEU A 261 15.08 11.73 -22.79
C LEU A 261 16.35 12.06 -23.58
N ASN A 262 17.42 12.38 -22.86
CA ASN A 262 18.76 12.54 -23.44
C ASN A 262 19.41 11.17 -23.69
N GLY A 263 18.81 10.36 -24.56
CA GLY A 263 19.27 9.01 -24.94
C GLY A 263 18.20 7.92 -24.79
N PRO A 264 18.47 6.69 -25.26
CA PRO A 264 17.54 5.58 -25.14
C PRO A 264 17.39 5.14 -23.68
N LEU A 265 16.18 4.71 -23.32
CA LEU A 265 15.94 4.06 -22.04
C LEU A 265 16.70 2.73 -21.97
N ALA A 266 17.78 2.70 -21.19
CA ALA A 266 18.59 1.50 -21.03
C ALA A 266 17.99 0.56 -19.98
N PRO A 267 18.05 -0.78 -20.21
CA PRO A 267 17.65 -1.73 -19.19
C PRO A 267 18.61 -1.68 -17.98
N LYS A 268 18.09 -1.99 -16.79
CA LYS A 268 18.92 -2.08 -15.58
C LYS A 268 20.04 -3.11 -15.73
N ASN A 269 21.26 -2.73 -15.35
CA ASN A 269 22.44 -3.60 -15.41
C ASN A 269 22.75 -4.22 -14.05
N PHE A 270 22.24 -5.43 -13.78
CA PHE A 270 22.47 -6.13 -12.50
C PHE A 270 23.90 -6.66 -12.29
N SER A 271 24.81 -6.48 -13.27
CA SER A 271 26.25 -6.70 -13.10
C SER A 271 26.96 -5.51 -12.45
N GLN A 272 26.37 -4.32 -12.50
CA GLN A 272 26.89 -3.10 -11.88
C GLN A 272 25.87 -2.59 -10.86
N LEU A 273 26.16 -2.82 -9.58
CA LEU A 273 25.21 -2.48 -8.53
C LEU A 273 25.27 -0.99 -8.18
N SER A 274 24.10 -0.36 -8.17
CA SER A 274 23.81 0.90 -7.50
C SER A 274 22.75 0.64 -6.43
N VAL A 275 23.06 1.01 -5.19
CA VAL A 275 22.20 0.80 -4.02
C VAL A 275 21.56 2.12 -3.65
N VAL A 276 20.24 2.15 -3.57
CA VAL A 276 19.48 3.33 -3.12
C VAL A 276 18.79 3.04 -1.80
N HIS A 277 18.88 4.00 -0.87
CA HIS A 277 18.01 4.06 0.30
C HIS A 277 17.44 5.47 0.45
N ALA A 278 16.11 5.58 0.58
CA ALA A 278 15.41 6.84 0.71
C ALA A 278 14.52 6.83 1.95
N ASN A 279 14.96 7.49 3.03
CA ASN A 279 14.17 7.58 4.25
C ASN A 279 13.30 8.83 4.34
N GLY A 280 13.64 9.89 3.59
CA GLY A 280 12.96 11.17 3.70
C GLY A 280 13.04 11.69 5.14
N LYS A 281 11.90 12.04 5.74
CA LYS A 281 11.83 12.54 7.13
C LYS A 281 11.70 11.43 8.18
N SER A 282 11.53 10.16 7.78
CA SER A 282 11.19 9.09 8.73
C SER A 282 12.45 8.54 9.43
N PRO A 283 12.47 8.51 10.78
CA PRO A 283 13.53 7.81 11.52
C PRO A 283 13.39 6.29 11.47
N PHE A 284 12.18 5.78 11.26
CA PHE A 284 11.88 4.36 11.32
C PHE A 284 12.38 3.58 10.11
N LYS A 285 12.98 4.25 9.13
CA LYS A 285 13.54 3.61 7.93
C LYS A 285 15.02 3.21 8.08
N ASN A 286 15.61 3.42 9.26
CA ASN A 286 16.96 2.98 9.63
C ASN A 286 18.12 3.53 8.75
N ALA A 287 18.00 4.76 8.24
CA ALA A 287 19.08 5.41 7.49
C ALA A 287 20.38 5.53 8.31
N VAL A 288 20.30 5.77 9.63
CA VAL A 288 21.46 5.73 10.54
C VAL A 288 22.21 4.39 10.44
N ARG A 289 21.47 3.27 10.46
CA ARG A 289 22.05 1.92 10.40
C ARG A 289 22.62 1.62 9.02
N MET A 290 22.00 2.12 7.95
CA MET A 290 22.56 2.07 6.59
C MET A 290 23.93 2.76 6.51
N LEU A 291 24.04 4.00 7.01
CA LEU A 291 25.29 4.75 7.02
C LEU A 291 26.39 4.05 7.85
N GLN A 292 26.03 3.52 9.02
CA GLN A 292 26.96 2.74 9.85
C GLN A 292 27.46 1.49 9.15
N CYS A 293 26.60 0.78 8.40
CA CYS A 293 27.01 -0.37 7.63
C CYS A 293 28.05 0.01 6.56
N TRP A 294 27.79 1.07 5.79
CA TRP A 294 28.71 1.51 4.72
C TRP A 294 30.04 2.06 5.24
N LYS A 295 30.08 2.59 6.46
CA LYS A 295 31.33 3.06 7.09
C LYS A 295 32.38 1.94 7.17
N ASP A 296 31.95 0.73 7.51
CA ASP A 296 32.86 -0.39 7.76
C ASP A 296 33.09 -1.26 6.50
N HIS A 297 32.44 -0.92 5.38
CA HIS A 297 32.44 -1.69 4.13
C HIS A 297 32.74 -0.81 2.89
N PRO A 298 33.97 -0.29 2.72
CA PRO A 298 34.36 0.49 1.55
C PRO A 298 34.34 -0.32 0.23
N GLU A 299 34.31 -1.65 0.31
CA GLU A 299 34.18 -2.56 -0.82
C GLU A 299 32.75 -2.72 -1.34
N PHE A 300 31.75 -2.26 -0.59
CA PHE A 300 30.35 -2.32 -1.03
C PHE A 300 30.10 -1.39 -2.23
N PRO A 301 29.06 -1.68 -3.03
CA PRO A 301 28.65 -0.80 -4.11
C PRO A 301 28.29 0.60 -3.59
N VAL A 302 28.23 1.57 -4.51
CA VAL A 302 27.85 2.94 -4.16
C VAL A 302 26.45 2.96 -3.52
N LEU A 303 26.36 3.53 -2.32
CA LEU A 303 25.12 3.88 -1.65
C LEU A 303 24.72 5.30 -2.02
N HIS A 304 23.57 5.45 -2.65
CA HIS A 304 22.88 6.72 -2.79
C HIS A 304 21.83 6.84 -1.68
N GLN A 305 22.17 7.61 -0.65
CA GLN A 305 21.35 7.83 0.53
C GLN A 305 20.59 9.15 0.40
N TYR A 306 19.25 9.09 0.38
CA TYR A 306 18.38 10.27 0.32
C TYR A 306 17.66 10.48 1.66
N SER A 307 18.01 11.57 2.36
CA SER A 307 17.54 11.86 3.70
C SER A 307 17.11 13.32 3.85
N SER A 308 16.13 13.56 4.73
CA SER A 308 15.72 14.91 5.13
C SER A 308 15.41 14.99 6.63
N ASP A 309 15.91 14.04 7.42
CA ASP A 309 15.84 14.03 8.88
C ASP A 309 17.19 14.42 9.49
N ASP A 310 17.12 15.11 10.63
CA ASP A 310 18.32 15.62 11.30
C ASP A 310 19.17 14.51 11.94
N TRP A 311 18.57 13.37 12.29
CA TRP A 311 19.32 12.25 12.88
C TRP A 311 20.30 11.63 11.88
N SER A 312 19.85 11.33 10.66
CA SER A 312 20.70 10.77 9.62
C SER A 312 21.78 11.75 9.18
N ASN A 313 21.46 13.05 9.10
CA ASN A 313 22.45 14.10 8.84
C ASN A 313 23.48 14.21 9.98
N GLY A 314 23.04 14.15 11.24
CA GLY A 314 23.91 14.12 12.41
C GLY A 314 24.87 12.93 12.36
N THR A 315 24.35 11.72 12.12
CA THR A 315 25.16 10.51 11.96
C THR A 315 26.16 10.62 10.82
N TYR A 316 25.75 11.09 9.62
CA TYR A 316 26.67 11.29 8.50
C TYR A 316 27.87 12.19 8.90
N ASN A 317 27.59 13.31 9.56
CA ASN A 317 28.62 14.25 9.99
C ASN A 317 29.50 13.70 11.12
N GLU A 318 28.95 12.87 12.00
CA GLU A 318 29.70 12.18 13.06
C GLU A 318 30.65 11.12 12.48
N LEU A 319 30.18 10.32 11.52
CA LEU A 319 30.97 9.22 10.96
C LEU A 319 32.14 9.71 10.10
N TRP A 320 31.96 10.83 9.39
CA TRP A 320 32.90 11.23 8.32
C TRP A 320 33.31 12.70 8.32
N HIS A 321 32.73 13.57 9.15
CA HIS A 321 33.05 15.01 9.20
C HIS A 321 33.05 15.69 7.81
N GLY A 322 32.10 15.29 6.95
CA GLY A 322 31.97 15.81 5.57
C GLY A 322 32.92 15.16 4.54
N GLN A 323 33.69 14.13 4.92
CA GLN A 323 34.61 13.41 4.03
C GLN A 323 34.24 11.91 3.97
N PRO A 324 33.12 11.55 3.33
CA PRO A 324 32.70 10.15 3.23
C PRO A 324 33.63 9.34 2.31
N PRO A 325 33.65 8.01 2.44
CA PRO A 325 34.32 7.15 1.48
C PRO A 325 33.66 7.28 0.09
N ALA A 326 34.41 6.92 -0.96
CA ALA A 326 33.97 7.09 -2.35
C ALA A 326 32.70 6.30 -2.71
N ASN A 327 32.33 5.28 -1.92
CA ASN A 327 31.13 4.48 -2.13
C ASN A 327 29.91 4.99 -1.32
N VAL A 328 29.96 6.20 -0.75
CA VAL A 328 28.83 6.82 -0.06
C VAL A 328 28.51 8.17 -0.70
N ASP A 329 27.32 8.26 -1.30
CA ASP A 329 26.75 9.46 -1.90
C ASP A 329 25.51 9.89 -1.10
N PHE A 330 25.70 10.88 -0.22
CA PHE A 330 24.67 11.34 0.73
C PHE A 330 23.99 12.62 0.24
N HIS A 331 22.68 12.54 0.03
CA HIS A 331 21.83 13.66 -0.39
C HIS A 331 20.93 14.11 0.77
N PHE A 332 21.31 15.21 1.44
CA PHE A 332 20.52 15.79 2.53
C PHE A 332 19.65 16.97 2.07
N GLY A 333 18.36 16.92 2.38
CA GLY A 333 17.42 18.03 2.17
C GLY A 333 17.22 18.44 0.70
N LYS A 334 17.72 17.63 -0.24
CA LYS A 334 17.69 17.93 -1.67
C LYS A 334 16.26 17.79 -2.20
N TYR A 335 15.74 18.87 -2.78
CA TYR A 335 14.53 18.78 -3.59
C TYR A 335 14.84 17.98 -4.86
N VAL A 336 14.04 16.95 -5.09
CA VAL A 336 14.10 16.11 -6.28
C VAL A 336 12.77 16.27 -7.02
N SER A 337 12.82 16.68 -8.30
CA SER A 337 11.62 16.76 -9.13
C SER A 337 11.01 15.36 -9.34
N SER A 338 9.74 15.27 -9.73
CA SER A 338 9.09 13.97 -9.99
C SER A 338 9.87 13.12 -11.01
N LEU A 339 10.32 13.73 -12.12
CA LEU A 339 11.13 13.05 -13.12
C LEU A 339 12.53 12.70 -12.59
N GLY A 340 13.13 13.56 -11.75
CA GLY A 340 14.40 13.25 -11.10
C GLY A 340 14.31 12.05 -10.17
N PHE A 341 13.22 11.94 -9.40
CA PHE A 341 12.97 10.80 -8.52
C PHE A 341 12.70 9.54 -9.33
N ALA A 342 11.94 9.66 -10.42
CA ALA A 342 11.71 8.59 -11.37
C ALA A 342 13.02 8.06 -11.97
N ASN A 343 13.95 8.94 -12.36
CA ASN A 343 15.28 8.54 -12.84
C ASN A 343 16.08 7.79 -11.77
N ILE A 344 16.09 8.29 -10.52
CA ILE A 344 16.77 7.59 -9.40
C ILE A 344 16.24 6.17 -9.24
N LEU A 345 14.92 5.99 -9.23
CA LEU A 345 14.32 4.66 -9.12
C LEU A 345 14.55 3.80 -10.37
N ASN A 346 14.53 4.41 -11.56
CA ASN A 346 14.81 3.73 -12.83
C ASN A 346 16.26 3.22 -12.91
N ASP A 347 17.21 3.93 -12.32
CA ASP A 347 18.63 3.57 -12.39
C ASP A 347 19.06 2.64 -11.25
N ALA A 348 18.34 2.67 -10.12
CA ALA A 348 18.62 1.84 -8.95
C ALA A 348 18.49 0.33 -9.25
N THR A 349 19.58 -0.42 -9.19
CA THR A 349 19.52 -1.89 -9.31
C THR A 349 19.07 -2.56 -8.02
N VAL A 350 19.39 -1.97 -6.87
CA VAL A 350 19.04 -2.47 -5.54
C VAL A 350 18.44 -1.31 -4.76
N ILE A 351 17.30 -1.55 -4.13
CA ILE A 351 16.70 -0.57 -3.21
C ILE A 351 16.54 -1.24 -1.85
N VAL A 352 17.15 -0.63 -0.83
CA VAL A 352 17.17 -1.18 0.52
C VAL A 352 16.13 -0.47 1.36
N CYS A 353 15.27 -1.27 1.97
CA CYS A 353 14.11 -0.83 2.71
C CYS A 353 14.10 -1.43 4.13
N PRO A 354 15.02 -1.02 5.04
CA PRO A 354 15.20 -1.64 6.34
C PRO A 354 14.27 -1.00 7.40
N SER A 355 12.98 -0.82 7.09
CA SER A 355 12.02 -0.22 8.03
C SER A 355 11.93 -1.02 9.34
N SER A 356 11.92 -0.33 10.47
CA SER A 356 11.57 -0.85 11.79
C SER A 356 10.06 -1.06 11.94
N MET A 357 9.25 -0.27 11.25
CA MET A 357 7.80 -0.45 11.16
C MET A 357 7.31 0.20 9.87
N GLU A 358 6.18 -0.26 9.35
CA GLU A 358 5.62 0.26 8.11
C GLU A 358 4.10 0.05 8.07
N GLY A 359 3.32 1.12 7.99
CA GLY A 359 1.86 1.00 7.79
C GLY A 359 1.45 1.11 6.33
N PHE A 360 2.09 2.01 5.58
CA PHE A 360 1.70 2.30 4.21
C PHE A 360 2.47 1.48 3.17
N GLY A 361 3.76 1.24 3.37
CA GLY A 361 4.60 0.37 2.54
C GLY A 361 4.98 0.95 1.19
N HIS A 362 4.68 2.23 0.95
CA HIS A 362 4.80 2.86 -0.37
C HIS A 362 6.20 2.72 -0.96
N TYR A 363 7.26 3.00 -0.20
CA TYR A 363 8.62 2.96 -0.77
C TYR A 363 9.14 1.54 -1.08
N ILE A 364 8.69 0.51 -0.33
CA ILE A 364 8.98 -0.90 -0.64
C ILE A 364 8.26 -1.28 -1.94
N ASN A 365 7.00 -0.85 -2.06
CA ASN A 365 6.17 -1.20 -3.19
C ASN A 365 6.57 -0.45 -4.48
N GLN A 366 6.95 0.82 -4.36
CA GLN A 366 7.56 1.61 -5.44
C GLN A 366 8.89 1.01 -5.90
N ALA A 367 9.69 0.48 -4.98
CA ALA A 367 10.95 -0.18 -5.34
C ALA A 367 10.73 -1.45 -6.18
N ARG A 368 9.68 -2.23 -5.85
CA ARG A 368 9.25 -3.39 -6.63
C ARG A 368 8.74 -2.98 -8.01
N ALA A 369 7.89 -1.95 -8.07
CA ALA A 369 7.36 -1.41 -9.32
C ALA A 369 8.48 -0.90 -10.24
N ALA A 370 9.49 -0.23 -9.67
CA ALA A 370 10.65 0.26 -10.41
C ALA A 370 11.54 -0.84 -10.99
N GLY A 371 11.31 -2.12 -10.65
CA GLY A 371 12.13 -3.24 -11.11
C GLY A 371 13.49 -3.35 -10.43
N ALA A 372 13.64 -2.82 -9.21
CA ALA A 372 14.84 -3.02 -8.40
C ALA A 372 14.80 -4.38 -7.69
N LEU A 373 15.99 -4.91 -7.36
CA LEU A 373 16.10 -5.97 -6.35
C LEU A 373 15.88 -5.34 -4.98
N VAL A 374 14.74 -5.67 -4.36
CA VAL A 374 14.33 -5.07 -3.09
C VAL A 374 14.88 -5.87 -1.92
N VAL A 375 15.46 -5.14 -0.96
CA VAL A 375 15.86 -5.67 0.34
C VAL A 375 14.92 -5.11 1.39
N THR A 376 14.31 -5.91 2.25
CA THR A 376 13.45 -5.37 3.32
C THR A 376 13.49 -6.21 4.59
N THR A 377 13.02 -5.64 5.69
CA THR A 377 13.00 -6.26 7.01
C THR A 377 12.16 -7.53 7.01
N ASP A 378 12.69 -8.62 7.57
CA ASP A 378 11.98 -9.89 7.77
C ASP A 378 11.03 -9.81 8.98
N ALA A 379 10.03 -8.96 8.86
CA ALA A 379 8.97 -8.81 9.85
C ALA A 379 7.72 -8.19 9.23
N PRO A 380 6.52 -8.46 9.77
CA PRO A 380 5.30 -7.88 9.23
C PRO A 380 5.22 -6.35 9.40
N PRO A 381 4.63 -5.64 8.43
CA PRO A 381 4.14 -6.15 7.13
C PRO A 381 5.20 -6.10 6.01
N MET A 382 6.45 -5.74 6.31
CA MET A 382 7.51 -5.58 5.30
C MET A 382 7.79 -6.88 4.53
N ASP A 383 7.77 -8.02 5.23
CA ASP A 383 7.95 -9.36 4.67
C ASP A 383 6.79 -9.85 3.76
N GLU A 384 5.65 -9.14 3.72
CA GLU A 384 4.55 -9.48 2.82
C GLU A 384 4.84 -9.06 1.36
N PHE A 385 5.66 -8.02 1.18
CA PHE A 385 5.97 -7.46 -0.14
C PHE A 385 6.89 -8.36 -0.96
N VAL A 386 7.90 -8.92 -0.30
CA VAL A 386 8.97 -9.71 -0.92
C VAL A 386 9.14 -11.05 -0.22
N ASP A 387 9.49 -12.07 -0.99
CA ASP A 387 9.97 -13.35 -0.47
C ASP A 387 11.34 -13.68 -1.06
N ASP A 388 11.87 -14.85 -0.72
CA ASP A 388 13.16 -15.33 -1.21
C ASP A 388 13.23 -15.46 -2.73
N ASP A 389 12.09 -15.45 -3.44
CA ASP A 389 12.04 -15.53 -4.90
C ASP A 389 11.90 -14.16 -5.57
N SER A 390 11.63 -13.09 -4.80
CA SER A 390 11.33 -11.76 -5.32
C SER A 390 12.11 -10.62 -4.67
N GLY A 391 13.09 -10.94 -3.83
CA GLY A 391 13.87 -9.97 -3.07
C GLY A 391 14.90 -10.62 -2.15
N VAL A 392 15.30 -9.87 -1.13
CA VAL A 392 16.14 -10.31 -0.02
C VAL A 392 15.52 -9.83 1.30
N LEU A 393 15.37 -10.74 2.25
CA LEU A 393 14.88 -10.43 3.58
C LEU A 393 16.06 -10.17 4.54
N ILE A 394 15.94 -9.13 5.36
CA ILE A 394 16.90 -8.82 6.42
C ILE A 394 16.49 -9.62 7.65
N HIS A 395 17.24 -10.68 7.95
CA HIS A 395 16.94 -11.60 9.05
C HIS A 395 17.50 -11.11 10.41
N GLY A 396 17.23 -11.86 11.47
CA GLY A 396 17.76 -11.55 12.81
C GLY A 396 17.08 -10.35 13.48
N ILE A 397 15.84 -10.10 13.10
CA ILE A 397 14.99 -9.00 13.55
C ILE A 397 14.34 -9.35 14.89
N THR A 398 14.26 -8.38 15.80
CA THR A 398 13.64 -8.56 17.13
C THR A 398 12.52 -7.54 17.35
N PRO A 399 11.37 -7.93 17.90
CA PRO A 399 10.30 -6.98 18.17
C PRO A 399 10.67 -6.06 19.35
N TRP A 400 10.37 -4.77 19.20
CA TRP A 400 10.41 -3.81 20.30
C TRP A 400 9.22 -4.03 21.24
N LYS A 401 9.44 -3.73 22.52
CA LYS A 401 8.37 -3.70 23.52
C LYS A 401 7.58 -2.39 23.37
N GLN A 402 6.57 -2.41 22.52
CA GLN A 402 5.62 -1.33 22.34
C GLN A 402 4.21 -1.88 22.13
N ASN A 403 3.21 -1.14 22.59
CA ASN A 403 1.79 -1.44 22.40
C ASN A 403 1.16 -0.39 21.50
N ALA A 404 0.35 -0.85 20.54
CA ALA A 404 -0.65 -0.04 19.84
C ALA A 404 -2.05 -0.64 20.09
N THR A 405 -3.10 0.05 19.64
CA THR A 405 -4.48 -0.46 19.75
C THR A 405 -4.64 -1.84 19.11
N MET A 406 -3.91 -2.09 18.03
CA MET A 406 -3.88 -3.37 17.29
C MET A 406 -2.83 -4.37 17.81
N GLY A 407 -2.39 -4.21 19.06
CA GLY A 407 -1.57 -5.17 19.79
C GLY A 407 -0.09 -4.80 19.88
N GLN A 408 0.74 -5.82 20.08
CA GLN A 408 2.19 -5.71 20.30
C GLN A 408 2.97 -6.18 19.07
N HIS A 409 4.30 -5.99 19.10
CA HIS A 409 5.23 -6.47 18.06
C HIS A 409 4.89 -5.89 16.69
N ILE A 410 4.79 -4.56 16.62
CA ILE A 410 4.54 -3.81 15.37
C ILE A 410 5.76 -2.96 14.99
N VAL A 411 6.69 -2.77 15.94
CA VAL A 411 7.97 -2.11 15.70
C VAL A 411 9.09 -3.09 16.00
N PHE A 412 10.14 -3.05 15.19
CA PHE A 412 11.20 -4.03 15.14
C PHE A 412 12.57 -3.37 15.18
N GLU A 413 13.51 -4.00 15.89
CA GLU A 413 14.92 -3.66 15.82
C GLU A 413 15.54 -4.28 14.57
N VAL A 414 16.18 -3.44 13.76
CA VAL A 414 16.99 -3.88 12.62
C VAL A 414 18.47 -3.64 12.95
N PRO A 415 19.22 -4.68 13.32
CA PRO A 415 20.64 -4.54 13.64
C PRO A 415 21.46 -4.12 12.41
N THR A 416 22.45 -3.24 12.58
CA THR A 416 23.38 -2.85 11.49
C THR A 416 24.00 -4.06 10.80
N ARG A 417 24.43 -5.06 11.60
CA ARG A 417 25.00 -6.32 11.08
C ARG A 417 24.08 -7.02 10.09
N ALA A 418 22.78 -7.04 10.35
CA ALA A 418 21.81 -7.75 9.52
C ALA A 418 21.63 -7.05 8.16
N ILE A 419 21.66 -5.71 8.16
CA ILE A 419 21.69 -4.92 6.93
C ILE A 419 22.94 -5.29 6.13
N CYS A 420 24.13 -5.30 6.75
CA CYS A 420 25.36 -5.63 6.03
C CYS A 420 25.38 -7.06 5.47
N GLU A 421 24.91 -8.03 6.24
CA GLU A 421 24.76 -9.43 5.81
C GLU A 421 23.83 -9.54 4.59
N SER A 422 22.73 -8.77 4.56
CA SER A 422 21.81 -8.76 3.41
C SER A 422 22.46 -8.24 2.12
N ILE A 423 23.39 -7.26 2.23
CA ILE A 423 24.16 -6.76 1.09
C ILE A 423 25.18 -7.80 0.63
N GLN A 424 25.84 -8.50 1.55
CA GLN A 424 26.75 -9.59 1.21
C GLN A 424 26.03 -10.72 0.48
N VAL A 425 24.78 -11.04 0.87
CA VAL A 425 23.92 -11.98 0.14
C VAL A 425 23.70 -11.53 -1.30
N ILE A 426 23.42 -10.25 -1.54
CA ILE A 426 23.27 -9.71 -2.90
C ILE A 426 24.59 -9.82 -3.68
N LEU A 427 25.71 -9.47 -3.05
CA LEU A 427 27.04 -9.53 -3.68
C LEU A 427 27.42 -10.96 -4.09
N ALA A 428 26.97 -11.96 -3.34
CA ALA A 428 27.17 -13.38 -3.65
C ALA A 428 26.28 -13.91 -4.79
N MET A 429 25.15 -13.26 -5.09
CA MET A 429 24.31 -13.62 -6.24
C MET A 429 24.98 -13.22 -7.55
N ASP A 430 24.81 -14.01 -8.59
CA ASP A 430 25.15 -13.58 -9.94
C ASP A 430 24.11 -12.56 -10.48
N ALA A 431 24.47 -11.85 -11.56
CA ALA A 431 23.62 -10.83 -12.16
C ALA A 431 22.29 -11.38 -12.69
N HIS A 432 22.25 -12.65 -13.13
CA HIS A 432 21.03 -13.28 -13.65
C HIS A 432 20.04 -13.53 -12.52
N GLU A 433 20.50 -14.04 -11.37
CA GLU A 433 19.64 -14.28 -10.21
C GLU A 433 19.08 -12.96 -9.64
N ARG A 434 19.90 -11.91 -9.57
CA ARG A 434 19.44 -10.57 -9.14
C ARG A 434 18.34 -10.04 -10.07
N ALA A 435 18.55 -10.13 -11.39
CA ALA A 435 17.57 -9.69 -12.38
C ALA A 435 16.28 -10.51 -12.32
N ARG A 436 16.39 -11.83 -12.12
CA ARG A 436 15.25 -12.75 -12.01
C ARG A 436 14.38 -12.41 -10.79
N ARG A 437 14.99 -12.21 -9.61
CA ARG A 437 14.28 -11.82 -8.39
C ARG A 437 13.65 -10.44 -8.51
N ALA A 438 14.36 -9.45 -9.07
CA ALA A 438 13.79 -8.14 -9.33
C ALA A 438 12.56 -8.19 -10.24
N ALA A 439 12.62 -8.97 -11.33
CA ALA A 439 11.49 -9.21 -12.23
C ALA A 439 10.30 -9.88 -11.52
N ASN A 440 10.56 -10.82 -10.61
CA ASN A 440 9.51 -11.40 -9.77
C ASN A 440 8.90 -10.38 -8.80
N GLY A 441 9.70 -9.44 -8.29
CA GLY A 441 9.23 -8.29 -7.52
C GLY A 441 8.17 -7.49 -8.29
N VAL A 442 8.44 -7.15 -9.55
CA VAL A 442 7.50 -6.45 -10.46
C VAL A 442 6.22 -7.26 -10.67
N ARG A 443 6.33 -8.57 -10.95
CA ARG A 443 5.16 -9.44 -11.13
C ARG A 443 4.26 -9.45 -9.91
N ARG A 444 4.85 -9.50 -8.71
CA ARG A 444 4.09 -9.45 -7.47
C ARG A 444 3.46 -8.06 -7.24
N TYR A 445 4.14 -6.97 -7.62
CA TYR A 445 3.55 -5.61 -7.59
C TYR A 445 2.26 -5.55 -8.41
N PHE A 446 2.30 -5.98 -9.67
CA PHE A 446 1.12 -5.96 -10.53
C PHE A 446 0.00 -6.89 -10.09
N LYS A 447 0.34 -8.07 -9.56
CA LYS A 447 -0.66 -8.97 -8.94
C LYS A 447 -1.36 -8.30 -7.75
N GLN A 448 -0.59 -7.57 -6.94
CA GLN A 448 -1.09 -6.83 -5.79
C GLN A 448 -1.96 -5.63 -6.22
N LEU A 449 -1.55 -4.85 -7.24
CA LEU A 449 -2.36 -3.79 -7.84
C LEU A 449 -3.71 -4.32 -8.36
N GLN A 450 -3.69 -5.46 -9.06
CA GLN A 450 -4.90 -6.10 -9.54
C GLN A 450 -5.83 -6.54 -8.39
N TYR A 451 -5.27 -7.09 -7.32
CA TYR A 451 -6.04 -7.45 -6.12
C TYR A 451 -6.65 -6.22 -5.44
N PHE A 452 -5.90 -5.12 -5.33
CA PHE A 452 -6.40 -3.86 -4.81
C PHE A 452 -7.60 -3.35 -5.62
N LYS A 453 -7.50 -3.35 -6.96
CA LYS A 453 -8.59 -2.94 -7.87
C LYS A 453 -9.85 -3.78 -7.67
N GLN A 454 -9.72 -5.09 -7.54
CA GLN A 454 -10.83 -6.00 -7.23
C GLN A 454 -11.43 -5.74 -5.83
N SER A 455 -10.59 -5.37 -4.88
CA SER A 455 -11.03 -5.00 -3.53
C SER A 455 -11.83 -3.69 -3.54
N MET A 456 -11.49 -2.73 -4.41
CA MET A 456 -12.28 -1.50 -4.58
C MET A 456 -13.68 -1.77 -5.16
N GLN A 457 -13.78 -2.69 -6.12
CA GLN A 457 -15.08 -3.17 -6.62
C GLN A 457 -15.90 -3.86 -5.51
N THR A 458 -15.24 -4.66 -4.68
CA THR A 458 -15.87 -5.30 -3.52
C THR A 458 -16.36 -4.25 -2.52
N LEU A 459 -15.55 -3.24 -2.22
CA LEU A 459 -15.92 -2.14 -1.33
C LEU A 459 -17.15 -1.39 -1.85
N GLN A 460 -17.19 -1.08 -3.15
CA GLN A 460 -18.36 -0.44 -3.79
C GLN A 460 -19.64 -1.27 -3.61
N ALA A 461 -19.55 -2.61 -3.62
CA ALA A 461 -20.70 -3.49 -3.42
C ALA A 461 -21.12 -3.65 -1.94
N MET A 462 -20.24 -3.31 -0.98
CA MET A 462 -20.52 -3.39 0.46
C MET A 462 -21.23 -2.15 1.02
N VAL A 463 -21.12 -1.01 0.32
CA VAL A 463 -21.73 0.26 0.69
C VAL A 463 -23.11 0.38 0.06
#